data_AF-A0A9Q1GT97-F1
#
_entry.id   AF-A0A9Q1GT97-F1
#
_cell.length_a   1.000
_cell.length_b   1.000
_cell.length_c   1.000
_cell.angle_alpha   90.00
_cell.angle_beta   90.00
_cell.angle_gamma   90.00
#
_symmetry.space_group_name_H-M   'P 1'
#
loop_
_entity.id
_entity.type
_entity.pdbx_description
1 polymer ?
#
loop_
_entity_poly.entity_id
_entity_poly.type
_entity_poly.pdbx_seq_one_letter_code
_entity_poly.pdbx_strand_id
1 'polypeptide(L)'
;MDLINCFCYNFTLKLAFLLLISEGAWGTTFTFVNKCEYTVWPGVLANAGSPSLGTTGFELPTDSSRSFQAPTGWSGRFWARTGCDFNGSGGGYCTTADCGSGTEECGGAGAEPPATLAEFTLGTGGQDFYDVSLVDGYNLPMLVEVSGGSGQCATTGCVVDLNRACPAELKFGNGDACKSACDAFRSPEYCCSGAYGSPSTCKPTVYSQMFKSACPRSYSYAYDDATSTFTCSGADYTITFCPSTPSQKSSRDATPASTTTTATTPGGAGFDPMGSSSSSMSSGSGEMTYGSASEAGFGSDIVAGSGSGTTTTAVLTDGSWLAGLAMGGSISSQPVMSVVAVSSIFPLIFSIHAL
;
A
#
# COMPACT_ATOMS: atom_id res chain seq x y z
N MET A 1 4.64 -13.14 64.15
CA MET A 1 3.89 -13.39 62.90
C MET A 1 3.86 -12.15 61.99
N ASP A 2 4.61 -11.09 62.34
CA ASP A 2 4.46 -9.76 61.75
C ASP A 2 5.35 -9.49 60.53
N LEU A 3 6.45 -10.23 60.37
CA LEU A 3 7.34 -10.08 59.20
C LEU A 3 6.69 -10.58 57.89
N ILE A 4 5.87 -11.63 57.95
CA ILE A 4 5.22 -12.22 56.78
C ILE A 4 4.13 -11.28 56.25
N ASN A 5 3.36 -10.66 57.15
CA ASN A 5 2.33 -9.68 56.79
C ASN A 5 2.93 -8.42 56.15
N CYS A 6 4.11 -7.97 56.61
CA CYS A 6 4.79 -6.80 56.03
C CYS A 6 5.34 -7.10 54.61
N PHE A 7 5.84 -8.31 54.37
CA PHE A 7 6.29 -8.74 53.05
C PHE A 7 5.14 -8.87 52.05
N CYS A 8 4.00 -9.44 52.47
CA CYS A 8 2.82 -9.55 51.62
C CYS A 8 2.25 -8.17 51.25
N TYR A 9 2.21 -7.22 52.19
CA TYR A 9 1.67 -5.88 51.94
C TYR A 9 2.54 -5.06 50.96
N ASN A 10 3.87 -5.16 51.07
CA ASN A 10 4.78 -4.52 50.12
C ASN A 10 4.73 -5.17 48.72
N PHE A 11 4.52 -6.49 48.65
CA PHE A 11 4.39 -7.20 47.38
C PHE A 11 3.08 -6.86 46.66
N THR A 12 1.95 -6.81 47.39
CA THR A 12 0.66 -6.40 46.82
C THR A 12 0.65 -4.92 46.41
N LEU A 13 1.29 -4.04 47.18
CA LEU A 13 1.42 -2.61 46.82
C LEU A 13 2.27 -2.43 45.55
N LYS A 14 3.37 -3.18 45.40
CA LYS A 14 4.20 -3.16 44.18
C LYS A 14 3.49 -3.75 42.96
N LEU A 15 2.71 -4.82 43.13
CA LEU A 15 1.93 -5.42 42.04
C LEU A 15 0.77 -4.51 41.62
N ALA A 16 0.09 -3.87 42.57
CA ALA A 16 -0.94 -2.86 42.31
C ALA A 16 -0.35 -1.62 41.61
N PHE A 17 0.84 -1.18 42.01
CA PHE A 17 1.55 -0.09 41.33
C PHE A 17 1.92 -0.48 39.90
N LEU A 18 2.42 -1.69 39.65
CA LEU A 18 2.72 -2.21 38.30
C LEU A 18 1.48 -2.29 37.39
N LEU A 19 0.31 -2.64 37.94
CA LEU A 19 -0.97 -2.64 37.21
C LEU A 19 -1.50 -1.22 36.95
N LEU A 20 -1.09 -0.21 37.73
CA LEU A 20 -1.43 1.20 37.50
C LEU A 20 -0.50 1.88 36.47
N ILE A 21 0.66 1.30 36.16
CA ILE A 21 1.57 1.77 35.09
C ILE A 21 1.41 1.00 33.79
N SER A 22 0.38 0.16 33.63
CA SER A 22 0.00 -0.30 32.29
C SER A 22 -0.67 0.86 31.57
N GLU A 23 0.11 1.86 31.16
CA GLU A 23 -0.24 2.65 30.00
C GLU A 23 -0.37 1.64 28.86
N GLY A 24 -1.59 1.17 28.60
CA GLY A 24 -1.88 0.43 27.38
C GLY A 24 -1.37 1.31 26.26
N ALA A 25 -0.40 0.84 25.49
CA ALA A 25 0.12 1.62 24.37
C ALA A 25 -1.06 1.97 23.47
N TRP A 26 -1.37 3.26 23.32
CA TRP A 26 -2.38 3.75 22.39
C TRP A 26 -1.78 3.60 20.99
N GLY A 27 -1.81 2.39 20.46
CA GLY A 27 -1.34 2.07 19.12
C GLY A 27 -2.52 1.96 18.16
N THR A 28 -2.32 2.41 16.93
CA THR A 28 -3.26 2.15 15.83
C THR A 28 -3.19 0.68 15.46
N THR A 29 -4.35 0.04 15.38
CA THR A 29 -4.46 -1.34 14.91
C THR A 29 -4.61 -1.36 13.40
N PHE A 30 -3.72 -2.08 12.73
CA PHE A 30 -3.86 -2.46 11.33
C PHE A 30 -4.37 -3.89 11.25
N THR A 31 -5.52 -4.10 10.61
CA THR A 31 -6.09 -5.42 10.33
C THR A 31 -6.01 -5.72 8.86
N PHE A 32 -5.33 -6.80 8.50
CA PHE A 32 -5.19 -7.30 7.14
C PHE A 32 -6.23 -8.38 6.90
N VAL A 33 -6.98 -8.29 5.81
CA VAL A 33 -8.02 -9.26 5.45
C VAL A 33 -7.81 -9.72 4.01
N ASN A 34 -7.70 -11.04 3.81
CA ASN A 34 -7.66 -11.61 2.47
C ASN A 34 -9.05 -12.08 2.04
N LYS A 35 -9.66 -11.39 1.07
CA LYS A 35 -10.90 -11.81 0.39
C LYS A 35 -10.67 -12.28 -1.05
N CYS A 36 -9.42 -12.45 -1.45
CA CYS A 36 -9.08 -13.07 -2.72
C CYS A 36 -9.39 -14.57 -2.66
N GLU A 37 -9.66 -15.19 -3.81
CA GLU A 37 -9.89 -16.63 -3.91
C GLU A 37 -8.59 -17.46 -3.82
N TYR A 38 -7.48 -16.81 -3.47
CA TYR A 38 -6.13 -17.36 -3.36
C TYR A 38 -5.38 -16.73 -2.19
N THR A 39 -4.34 -17.44 -1.70
CA THR A 39 -3.41 -16.91 -0.68
C THR A 39 -2.65 -15.71 -1.22
N VAL A 40 -2.51 -14.68 -0.38
CA VAL A 40 -1.62 -13.54 -0.63
C VAL A 40 -0.55 -13.48 0.45
N TRP A 41 0.58 -12.83 0.14
CA TRP A 41 1.65 -12.64 1.11
C TRP A 41 1.89 -11.15 1.34
N PRO A 42 1.22 -10.53 2.32
CA PRO A 42 1.43 -9.13 2.61
C PRO A 42 2.88 -8.81 2.92
N GLY A 43 3.34 -7.66 2.44
CA GLY A 43 4.63 -7.06 2.79
C GLY A 43 4.43 -5.82 3.65
N VAL A 44 5.36 -5.59 4.57
CA VAL A 44 5.35 -4.45 5.49
C VAL A 44 6.69 -3.75 5.41
N LEU A 45 6.68 -2.48 5.02
CA LEU A 45 7.86 -1.62 5.05
C LEU A 45 7.61 -0.42 5.96
N ALA A 46 8.35 -0.36 7.06
CA ALA A 46 8.44 0.84 7.87
C ALA A 46 9.37 1.86 7.20
N ASN A 47 8.97 3.14 7.19
CA ASN A 47 9.80 4.22 6.68
C ASN A 47 10.96 4.51 7.64
N ALA A 48 11.97 5.24 7.15
CA ALA A 48 13.12 5.63 7.96
C ALA A 48 12.69 6.32 9.25
N GLY A 49 13.21 5.86 10.39
CA GLY A 49 12.85 6.37 11.72
C GLY A 49 11.62 5.70 12.36
N SER A 50 10.85 4.91 11.62
CA SER A 50 9.75 4.10 12.18
C SER A 50 10.23 2.69 12.56
N PRO A 51 9.77 2.13 13.70
CA PRO A 51 10.11 0.77 14.09
C PRO A 51 9.39 -0.27 13.21
N SER A 52 9.97 -1.48 13.16
CA SER A 52 9.28 -2.64 12.60
C SER A 52 8.05 -3.00 13.43
N LEU A 53 6.99 -3.50 12.77
CA LEU A 53 5.74 -3.94 13.40
C LEU A 53 5.78 -5.42 13.85
N GLY A 54 6.97 -5.99 13.96
CA GLY A 54 7.20 -7.39 14.35
C GLY A 54 7.26 -8.38 13.18
N THR A 55 6.91 -7.94 11.97
CA THR A 55 7.09 -8.66 10.70
C THR A 55 7.28 -7.65 9.57
N THR A 56 7.97 -8.06 8.52
CA THR A 56 8.15 -7.38 7.23
C THR A 56 7.48 -8.12 6.08
N GLY A 57 6.96 -9.33 6.32
CA GLY A 57 6.12 -10.06 5.37
C GLY A 57 5.60 -11.37 5.96
N PHE A 58 4.40 -11.80 5.53
CA PHE A 58 3.75 -12.98 6.08
C PHE A 58 2.77 -13.63 5.09
N GLU A 59 2.45 -14.91 5.27
CA GLU A 59 1.35 -15.59 4.57
C GLU A 59 -0.01 -15.18 5.12
N LEU A 60 -0.97 -14.90 4.23
CA LEU A 60 -2.36 -14.64 4.57
C LEU A 60 -3.29 -15.48 3.68
N PRO A 61 -3.73 -16.67 4.15
CA PRO A 61 -4.62 -17.56 3.41
C PRO A 61 -5.97 -16.92 3.07
N THR A 62 -6.68 -17.49 2.10
CA THR A 62 -8.05 -17.10 1.72
C THR A 62 -8.97 -17.01 2.93
N ASP A 63 -9.78 -15.95 2.99
CA ASP A 63 -10.77 -15.68 4.05
C ASP A 63 -10.19 -15.59 5.47
N SER A 64 -8.89 -15.37 5.60
CA SER A 64 -8.23 -15.15 6.89
C SER A 64 -7.94 -13.66 7.15
N SER A 65 -7.57 -13.37 8.39
CA SER A 65 -7.16 -12.03 8.80
C SER A 65 -6.02 -12.07 9.82
N ARG A 66 -5.23 -11.00 9.86
CA ARG A 66 -4.14 -10.82 10.84
C ARG A 66 -4.05 -9.35 11.23
N SER A 67 -3.82 -9.07 12.51
CA SER A 67 -3.71 -7.70 13.02
C SER A 67 -2.37 -7.43 13.67
N PHE A 68 -1.93 -6.18 13.59
CA PHE A 68 -0.73 -5.66 14.26
C PHE A 68 -1.03 -4.29 14.85
N GLN A 69 -0.28 -3.91 15.88
CA GLN A 69 -0.33 -2.55 16.42
C GLN A 69 0.89 -1.77 15.95
N ALA A 70 0.64 -0.56 15.46
CA ALA A 70 1.67 0.42 15.17
C ALA A 70 1.72 1.50 16.26
N PRO A 71 2.92 1.95 16.66
CA PRO A 71 3.03 3.06 17.60
C PRO A 71 2.54 4.37 16.96
N THR A 72 2.20 5.35 17.81
CA THR A 72 1.95 6.72 17.34
C THR A 72 3.17 7.27 16.59
N GLY A 73 2.94 8.07 15.55
CA GLY A 73 4.04 8.56 14.71
C GLY A 73 4.59 7.57 13.69
N TRP A 74 4.09 6.32 13.65
CA TRP A 74 4.56 5.33 12.68
C TRP A 74 4.24 5.75 11.25
N SER A 75 5.21 5.59 10.35
CA SER A 75 5.05 5.83 8.92
C SER A 75 5.59 4.62 8.15
N GLY A 76 4.90 4.24 7.09
CA GLY A 76 5.27 3.10 6.28
C GLY A 76 4.21 2.75 5.26
N ARG A 77 4.40 1.60 4.62
CA ARG A 77 3.53 1.11 3.57
C ARG A 77 3.35 -0.39 3.60
N PHE A 78 2.23 -0.81 3.04
CA PHE A 78 1.82 -2.19 2.93
C PHE A 78 1.44 -2.52 1.49
N TRP A 79 1.65 -3.78 1.11
CA TRP A 79 1.23 -4.33 -0.18
C TRP A 79 0.93 -5.81 -0.01
N ALA A 80 0.45 -6.47 -1.07
CA ALA A 80 0.29 -7.91 -1.09
C ALA A 80 0.95 -8.52 -2.32
N ARG A 81 1.76 -9.55 -2.09
CA ARG A 81 2.40 -10.38 -3.11
C ARG A 81 1.47 -11.52 -3.55
N THR A 82 1.58 -11.93 -4.80
CA THR A 82 0.80 -13.04 -5.36
C THR A 82 1.68 -14.07 -6.07
N GLY A 83 1.20 -15.31 -6.14
CA GLY A 83 1.90 -16.41 -6.82
C GLY A 83 3.27 -16.68 -6.21
N CYS A 84 3.33 -16.77 -4.88
CA CYS A 84 4.58 -16.98 -4.15
C CYS A 84 4.89 -18.45 -3.95
N ASP A 85 6.18 -18.79 -4.02
CA ASP A 85 6.72 -20.09 -3.61
C ASP A 85 7.99 -19.88 -2.77
N PHE A 86 7.92 -20.25 -1.49
CA PHE A 86 9.03 -20.18 -0.54
C PHE A 86 9.58 -21.56 -0.13
N ASN A 87 9.12 -22.65 -0.78
CA ASN A 87 9.43 -24.01 -0.35
C ASN A 87 10.71 -24.60 -0.97
N GLY A 88 11.39 -23.86 -1.85
CA GLY A 88 12.53 -24.33 -2.63
C GLY A 88 13.91 -24.01 -2.02
N SER A 89 14.92 -24.80 -2.38
CA SER A 89 16.33 -24.64 -1.94
C SER A 89 17.07 -23.43 -2.54
N GLY A 90 16.42 -22.64 -3.40
CA GLY A 90 17.04 -21.58 -4.21
C GLY A 90 16.65 -20.14 -3.81
N GLY A 91 16.01 -19.97 -2.65
CA GLY A 91 15.30 -18.73 -2.31
C GLY A 91 13.93 -18.71 -2.99
N GLY A 92 12.92 -18.26 -2.26
CA GLY A 92 11.58 -18.12 -2.79
C GLY A 92 11.38 -16.87 -3.62
N TYR A 93 10.25 -16.80 -4.31
CA TYR A 93 9.88 -15.67 -5.16
C TYR A 93 8.36 -15.50 -5.16
N CYS A 94 7.91 -14.33 -5.59
CA CYS A 94 6.52 -14.06 -5.93
C CYS A 94 6.39 -13.58 -7.39
N THR A 95 5.25 -13.83 -7.99
CA THR A 95 4.97 -13.41 -9.39
C THR A 95 4.76 -11.90 -9.48
N THR A 96 4.08 -11.30 -8.50
CA THR A 96 3.86 -9.83 -8.46
C THR A 96 4.25 -9.27 -7.10
N ALA A 97 4.68 -8.00 -7.11
CA ALA A 97 5.05 -7.23 -5.93
C ALA A 97 6.11 -7.87 -5.03
N ASP A 98 6.95 -8.77 -5.59
CA ASP A 98 8.03 -9.44 -4.87
C ASP A 98 8.96 -8.42 -4.22
N CYS A 99 9.58 -8.77 -3.09
CA CYS A 99 10.49 -7.85 -2.40
C CYS A 99 11.96 -8.25 -2.51
N GLY A 100 12.29 -9.24 -3.34
CA GLY A 100 13.65 -9.64 -3.68
C GLY A 100 14.44 -10.26 -2.53
N SER A 101 13.81 -10.53 -1.37
CA SER A 101 14.49 -11.06 -0.19
C SER A 101 14.78 -12.55 -0.29
N GLY A 102 14.12 -13.26 -1.22
CA GLY A 102 14.19 -14.71 -1.31
C GLY A 102 13.42 -15.44 -0.21
N THR A 103 12.66 -14.73 0.64
CA THR A 103 11.92 -15.31 1.77
C THR A 103 10.57 -14.63 1.97
N GLU A 104 9.73 -15.21 2.84
CA GLU A 104 8.46 -14.59 3.20
C GLU A 104 8.67 -13.21 3.84
N GLU A 105 9.68 -13.04 4.67
CA GLU A 105 10.01 -11.75 5.28
C GLU A 105 10.75 -10.85 4.27
N CYS A 106 10.32 -9.60 4.11
CA CYS A 106 10.94 -8.66 3.16
C CYS A 106 12.22 -7.98 3.67
N GLY A 107 12.53 -8.07 4.97
CA GLY A 107 13.80 -7.62 5.52
C GLY A 107 14.09 -6.12 5.33
N GLY A 108 13.06 -5.30 5.21
CA GLY A 108 13.18 -3.86 4.91
C GLY A 108 13.31 -3.52 3.42
N ALA A 109 13.18 -4.51 2.53
CA ALA A 109 13.00 -4.25 1.10
C ALA A 109 11.54 -3.86 0.80
N GLY A 110 11.36 -2.99 -0.20
CA GLY A 110 10.03 -2.65 -0.72
C GLY A 110 9.58 -3.62 -1.82
N ALA A 111 8.32 -3.47 -2.25
CA ALA A 111 7.81 -4.19 -3.40
C ALA A 111 8.54 -3.78 -4.70
N GLU A 112 8.80 -4.75 -5.56
CA GLU A 112 9.13 -4.55 -6.97
C GLU A 112 7.83 -4.24 -7.73
N PRO A 113 7.72 -3.07 -8.39
CA PRO A 113 6.56 -2.74 -9.21
C PRO A 113 6.29 -3.77 -10.31
N PRO A 114 5.02 -4.06 -10.66
CA PRO A 114 3.83 -3.31 -10.23
C PRO A 114 3.26 -3.77 -8.88
N ALA A 115 2.88 -2.81 -8.03
CA ALA A 115 2.27 -3.09 -6.73
C ALA A 115 1.23 -2.03 -6.35
N THR A 116 0.03 -2.48 -5.97
CA THR A 116 -0.93 -1.62 -5.28
C THR A 116 -0.43 -1.39 -3.84
N LEU A 117 -0.31 -0.14 -3.40
CA LEU A 117 0.23 0.20 -2.08
C LEU A 117 -0.86 0.79 -1.18
N ALA A 118 -0.85 0.47 0.11
CA ALA A 118 -1.50 1.28 1.15
C ALA A 118 -0.43 1.98 1.98
N GLU A 119 -0.51 3.29 2.07
CA GLU A 119 0.53 4.14 2.65
C GLU A 119 -0.03 4.91 3.84
N PHE A 120 0.76 5.02 4.90
CA PHE A 120 0.32 5.61 6.17
C PHE A 120 1.43 6.46 6.79
N THR A 121 1.01 7.58 7.39
CA THR A 121 1.80 8.37 8.33
C THR A 121 0.89 8.74 9.50
N LEU A 122 1.08 8.07 10.63
CA LEU A 122 0.28 8.25 11.84
C LEU A 122 0.71 9.49 12.62
N GLY A 123 -0.25 10.20 13.19
CA GLY A 123 0.02 11.39 13.99
C GLY A 123 0.59 11.07 15.37
N THR A 124 1.39 11.98 15.93
CA THR A 124 1.79 11.97 17.35
C THR A 124 0.86 12.86 18.16
N GLY A 125 -0.41 12.44 18.28
CA GLY A 125 -1.49 13.30 18.80
C GLY A 125 -2.02 14.29 17.76
N GLY A 126 -1.70 14.07 16.48
CA GLY A 126 -2.19 14.82 15.33
C GLY A 126 -3.10 13.99 14.42
N GLN A 127 -3.27 14.45 13.17
CA GLN A 127 -3.98 13.68 12.13
C GLN A 127 -3.03 12.66 11.50
N ASP A 128 -3.58 11.48 11.25
CA ASP A 128 -3.02 10.49 10.36
C ASP A 128 -3.25 10.92 8.91
N PHE A 129 -2.32 10.57 8.04
CA PHE A 129 -2.44 10.68 6.59
C PHE A 129 -2.35 9.28 6.01
N TYR A 130 -3.29 8.92 5.15
CA TYR A 130 -3.32 7.61 4.54
C TYR A 130 -3.94 7.64 3.15
N ASP A 131 -3.54 6.67 2.33
CA ASP A 131 -4.01 6.51 0.97
C ASP A 131 -3.79 5.09 0.44
N VAL A 132 -4.47 4.77 -0.67
CA VAL A 132 -4.09 3.68 -1.56
C VAL A 132 -3.51 4.28 -2.83
N SER A 133 -2.33 3.81 -3.22
CA SER A 133 -1.52 4.37 -4.29
C SER A 133 -1.27 3.38 -5.42
N LEU A 134 -1.46 3.87 -6.65
CA LEU A 134 -1.17 3.19 -7.91
C LEU A 134 0.03 3.82 -8.64
N VAL A 135 0.81 4.65 -7.95
CA VAL A 135 2.02 5.29 -8.49
C VAL A 135 3.03 4.23 -8.95
N ASP A 136 3.14 3.15 -8.16
CA ASP A 136 3.98 1.98 -8.45
C ASP A 136 3.20 0.90 -9.23
N GLY A 137 2.08 1.25 -9.85
CA GLY A 137 1.24 0.34 -10.63
C GLY A 137 0.17 -0.36 -9.79
N TYR A 138 -0.35 -1.45 -10.33
CA TYR A 138 -1.45 -2.21 -9.76
C TYR A 138 -1.20 -3.71 -9.95
N ASN A 139 -1.40 -4.52 -8.92
CA ASN A 139 -1.38 -5.98 -9.06
C ASN A 139 -2.69 -6.62 -8.59
N LEU A 140 -3.32 -6.11 -7.53
CA LEU A 140 -4.59 -6.62 -7.02
C LEU A 140 -5.46 -5.51 -6.38
N PRO A 141 -6.78 -5.73 -6.25
CA PRO A 141 -7.68 -4.74 -5.68
C PRO A 141 -7.46 -4.62 -4.17
N MET A 142 -7.48 -3.39 -3.66
CA MET A 142 -7.21 -3.08 -2.26
C MET A 142 -8.15 -2.00 -1.74
N LEU A 143 -8.63 -2.16 -0.51
CA LEU A 143 -9.45 -1.18 0.19
C LEU A 143 -8.92 -0.96 1.60
N VAL A 144 -8.80 0.31 2.00
CA VAL A 144 -8.52 0.72 3.37
C VAL A 144 -9.79 1.32 3.96
N GLU A 145 -10.37 0.62 4.93
CA GLU A 145 -11.51 1.07 5.74
C GLU A 145 -11.03 1.59 7.09
N VAL A 146 -11.71 2.61 7.60
CA VAL A 146 -11.36 3.29 8.85
C VAL A 146 -12.41 2.95 9.90
N SER A 147 -11.96 2.55 11.08
CA SER A 147 -12.82 2.22 12.22
C SER A 147 -12.58 3.19 13.37
N GLY A 148 -13.65 3.78 13.87
CA GLY A 148 -13.58 4.82 14.90
C GLY A 148 -12.98 6.12 14.38
N GLY A 149 -12.25 6.82 15.24
CA GLY A 149 -11.61 8.10 14.95
C GLY A 149 -12.55 9.29 14.74
N SER A 150 -11.95 10.42 14.38
CA SER A 150 -12.63 11.68 14.08
C SER A 150 -11.92 12.44 12.95
N GLY A 151 -12.68 13.29 12.23
CA GLY A 151 -12.19 13.96 11.03
C GLY A 151 -12.89 13.46 9.77
N GLN A 152 -12.18 13.43 8.63
CA GLN A 152 -12.76 12.91 7.38
C GLN A 152 -12.96 11.39 7.44
N CYS A 153 -11.93 10.65 7.88
CA CYS A 153 -11.94 9.20 8.10
C CYS A 153 -12.60 8.41 6.95
N ALA A 154 -12.41 8.89 5.73
CA ALA A 154 -13.01 8.28 4.55
C ALA A 154 -12.20 7.07 4.12
N THR A 155 -12.90 6.03 3.68
CA THR A 155 -12.29 4.86 3.06
C THR A 155 -11.47 5.28 1.83
N THR A 156 -10.39 4.59 1.49
CA THR A 156 -9.60 4.79 0.24
C THR A 156 -9.33 3.44 -0.40
N GLY A 157 -9.11 3.39 -1.72
CA GLY A 157 -8.85 2.13 -2.40
C GLY A 157 -9.28 2.03 -3.86
N CYS A 158 -8.82 0.95 -4.46
CA CYS A 158 -9.06 0.55 -5.83
C CYS A 158 -9.71 -0.84 -5.82
N VAL A 159 -11.03 -0.88 -6.00
CA VAL A 159 -11.85 -2.11 -5.85
C VAL A 159 -12.20 -2.78 -7.19
N VAL A 160 -11.88 -2.12 -8.30
CA VAL A 160 -12.06 -2.67 -9.64
C VAL A 160 -10.83 -3.48 -10.04
N ASP A 161 -11.03 -4.52 -10.84
CA ASP A 161 -9.94 -5.31 -11.38
C ASP A 161 -9.29 -4.58 -12.58
N LEU A 162 -8.31 -3.73 -12.29
CA LEU A 162 -7.57 -2.94 -13.27
C LEU A 162 -6.78 -3.80 -14.27
N ASN A 163 -6.38 -5.02 -13.92
CA ASN A 163 -5.63 -5.92 -14.80
C ASN A 163 -6.42 -6.23 -16.08
N ARG A 164 -7.75 -6.29 -16.00
CA ARG A 164 -8.63 -6.54 -17.14
C ARG A 164 -8.71 -5.37 -18.13
N ALA A 165 -8.47 -4.16 -17.66
CA ALA A 165 -8.48 -2.93 -18.46
C ALA A 165 -7.06 -2.42 -18.78
N CYS A 166 -6.02 -3.15 -18.35
CA CYS A 166 -4.64 -2.72 -18.51
C CYS A 166 -4.25 -2.62 -20.00
N PRO A 167 -3.78 -1.45 -20.48
CA PRO A 167 -3.26 -1.26 -21.83
C PRO A 167 -2.11 -2.22 -22.12
N ALA A 168 -1.98 -2.65 -23.37
CA ALA A 168 -1.01 -3.69 -23.76
C ALA A 168 0.43 -3.31 -23.39
N GLU A 169 0.79 -2.04 -23.55
CA GLU A 169 2.08 -1.44 -23.25
C GLU A 169 2.38 -1.34 -21.73
N LEU A 170 1.37 -1.49 -20.87
CA LEU A 170 1.51 -1.49 -19.42
C LEU A 170 1.34 -2.87 -18.79
N LYS A 171 1.00 -3.91 -19.57
CA LYS A 171 0.81 -5.25 -19.00
C LYS A 171 2.13 -5.81 -18.45
N PHE A 172 2.03 -6.43 -17.29
CA PHE A 172 3.09 -7.23 -16.69
C PHE A 172 2.72 -8.72 -16.72
N GLY A 173 3.69 -9.57 -17.01
CA GLY A 173 3.47 -11.01 -17.18
C GLY A 173 2.42 -11.29 -18.27
N ASN A 174 1.50 -12.21 -17.99
CA ASN A 174 0.39 -12.53 -18.88
C ASN A 174 -0.85 -11.66 -18.62
N GLY A 175 -0.66 -10.46 -18.07
CA GLY A 175 -1.72 -9.61 -17.52
C GLY A 175 -1.97 -9.85 -16.02
N ASP A 176 -0.96 -10.35 -15.32
CA ASP A 176 -1.01 -10.63 -13.87
C ASP A 176 -0.97 -9.34 -13.05
N ALA A 177 -0.41 -8.27 -13.61
CA ALA A 177 -0.36 -6.95 -13.04
C ALA A 177 -0.33 -5.87 -14.14
N CYS A 178 -0.51 -4.61 -13.75
CA CYS A 178 -0.50 -3.44 -14.61
C CYS A 178 0.53 -2.41 -14.12
N LYS A 179 1.57 -2.18 -14.93
CA LYS A 179 2.60 -1.17 -14.68
C LYS A 179 1.99 0.22 -14.65
N SER A 180 2.54 1.11 -13.83
CA SER A 180 2.35 2.54 -14.05
C SER A 180 3.15 2.99 -15.27
N ALA A 181 2.82 4.17 -15.82
CA ALA A 181 3.58 4.73 -16.92
C ALA A 181 5.04 5.05 -16.52
N CYS A 182 5.29 5.41 -15.25
CA CYS A 182 6.65 5.61 -14.77
C CYS A 182 7.44 4.30 -14.84
N ASP A 183 6.89 3.20 -14.33
CA ASP A 183 7.57 1.91 -14.37
C ASP A 183 7.83 1.42 -15.80
N ALA A 184 6.84 1.59 -16.69
CA ALA A 184 6.94 1.13 -18.08
C ALA A 184 7.90 1.95 -18.95
N PHE A 185 7.87 3.28 -18.84
CA PHE A 185 8.57 4.17 -19.79
C PHE A 185 9.79 4.87 -19.19
N ARG A 186 9.89 4.95 -17.85
CA ARG A 186 11.00 5.56 -17.12
C ARG A 186 11.31 7.01 -17.54
N SER A 187 10.34 7.71 -18.13
CA SER A 187 10.50 9.10 -18.57
C SER A 187 10.24 10.09 -17.42
N PRO A 188 10.93 11.25 -17.39
CA PRO A 188 10.74 12.26 -16.36
C PRO A 188 9.29 12.75 -16.21
N GLU A 189 8.55 12.82 -17.32
CA GLU A 189 7.14 13.22 -17.36
C GLU A 189 6.24 12.27 -16.57
N TYR A 190 6.46 10.96 -16.70
CA TYR A 190 5.65 9.95 -16.01
C TYR A 190 6.11 9.73 -14.57
N CYS A 191 7.40 9.86 -14.32
CA CYS A 191 8.01 9.66 -13.01
C CYS A 191 8.05 10.94 -12.17
N CYS A 192 7.55 12.07 -12.68
CA CYS A 192 7.59 13.36 -12.02
C CYS A 192 8.99 13.71 -11.48
N SER A 193 10.01 13.59 -12.33
CA SER A 193 11.40 13.82 -11.95
C SER A 193 12.05 14.90 -12.82
N GLY A 194 13.22 15.40 -12.40
CA GLY A 194 13.95 16.45 -13.12
C GLY A 194 13.09 17.70 -13.35
N ALA A 195 12.90 18.09 -14.61
CA ALA A 195 12.07 19.24 -14.99
C ALA A 195 10.59 19.09 -14.62
N TYR A 196 10.14 17.87 -14.30
CA TYR A 196 8.78 17.56 -13.87
C TYR A 196 8.68 17.31 -12.36
N GLY A 197 9.72 17.61 -11.57
CA GLY A 197 9.76 17.39 -10.12
C GLY A 197 8.90 18.32 -9.26
N SER A 198 7.81 18.86 -9.81
CA SER A 198 6.85 19.67 -9.05
C SER A 198 5.41 19.43 -9.53
N PRO A 199 4.39 19.64 -8.67
CA PRO A 199 2.98 19.57 -9.08
C PRO A 199 2.62 20.54 -10.23
N SER A 200 3.33 21.68 -10.29
CA SER A 200 3.11 22.67 -11.33
C SER A 200 3.58 22.20 -12.72
N THR A 201 4.54 21.28 -12.76
CA THR A 201 5.20 20.81 -14.00
C THR A 201 4.81 19.39 -14.37
N CYS A 202 4.60 18.47 -13.41
CA CYS A 202 4.12 17.12 -13.71
C CYS A 202 2.59 17.13 -13.82
N LYS A 203 2.06 16.91 -15.03
CA LYS A 203 0.63 16.91 -15.27
C LYS A 203 0.08 15.49 -15.39
N PRO A 204 -1.21 15.28 -15.07
CA PRO A 204 -1.87 14.01 -15.37
C PRO A 204 -1.69 13.63 -16.85
N THR A 205 -1.46 12.35 -17.10
CA THR A 205 -1.29 11.78 -18.44
C THR A 205 -2.48 10.89 -18.78
N VAL A 206 -2.57 10.42 -20.03
CA VAL A 206 -3.61 9.46 -20.43
C VAL A 206 -3.59 8.18 -19.56
N TYR A 207 -2.40 7.75 -19.12
CA TYR A 207 -2.26 6.57 -18.28
C TYR A 207 -2.70 6.82 -16.84
N SER A 208 -2.27 7.92 -16.21
CA SER A 208 -2.71 8.23 -14.84
C SER A 208 -4.20 8.56 -14.79
N GLN A 209 -4.75 9.22 -15.81
CA GLN A 209 -6.20 9.45 -15.91
C GLN A 209 -6.99 8.14 -16.06
N MET A 210 -6.45 7.12 -16.72
CA MET A 210 -7.08 5.80 -16.79
C MET A 210 -7.15 5.13 -15.41
N PHE A 211 -6.02 5.12 -14.67
CA PHE A 211 -5.99 4.63 -13.29
C PHE A 211 -6.95 5.42 -12.40
N LYS A 212 -6.98 6.75 -12.53
CA LYS A 212 -7.87 7.60 -11.75
C LYS A 212 -9.34 7.37 -12.06
N SER A 213 -9.69 7.18 -13.33
CA SER A 213 -11.06 6.92 -13.75
C SER A 213 -11.58 5.59 -13.21
N ALA A 214 -10.72 4.58 -13.19
CA ALA A 214 -11.02 3.28 -12.62
C ALA A 214 -11.08 3.31 -11.07
N CYS A 215 -10.17 4.06 -10.44
CA CYS A 215 -10.00 4.12 -9.00
C CYS A 215 -9.93 5.58 -8.51
N PRO A 216 -11.08 6.29 -8.45
CA PRO A 216 -11.12 7.73 -8.16
C PRO A 216 -10.62 8.14 -6.78
N ARG A 217 -10.54 7.18 -5.85
CA ARG A 217 -10.15 7.38 -4.44
C ARG A 217 -8.75 6.86 -4.15
N SER A 218 -7.94 6.67 -5.18
CA SER A 218 -6.54 6.25 -5.10
C SER A 218 -5.65 7.27 -5.80
N TYR A 219 -4.39 7.33 -5.38
CA TYR A 219 -3.35 8.05 -6.11
C TYR A 219 -3.10 7.37 -7.45
N SER A 220 -3.16 8.14 -8.53
CA SER A 220 -2.89 7.63 -9.89
C SER A 220 -1.52 8.03 -10.45
N TYR A 221 -0.88 9.04 -9.85
CA TYR A 221 0.49 9.49 -10.12
C TYR A 221 0.99 10.34 -8.94
N ALA A 222 2.30 10.69 -8.92
CA ALA A 222 2.97 11.24 -7.75
C ALA A 222 2.39 12.55 -7.17
N TYR A 223 1.68 13.36 -7.96
CA TYR A 223 1.10 14.63 -7.51
C TYR A 223 -0.44 14.68 -7.61
N ASP A 224 -1.11 13.53 -7.47
CA ASP A 224 -2.58 13.41 -7.47
C ASP A 224 -3.18 13.76 -6.10
N ASP A 225 -3.13 15.03 -5.66
CA ASP A 225 -3.30 15.38 -4.24
C ASP A 225 -4.73 15.70 -3.78
N ALA A 226 -5.59 16.29 -4.62
CA ALA A 226 -6.88 16.82 -4.15
C ALA A 226 -7.94 15.77 -3.75
N THR A 227 -7.81 14.52 -4.18
CA THR A 227 -8.84 13.47 -3.97
C THR A 227 -8.28 12.14 -3.47
N SER A 228 -6.99 12.09 -3.15
CA SER A 228 -6.28 10.82 -2.97
C SER A 228 -5.61 10.66 -1.62
N THR A 229 -5.31 11.75 -0.89
CA THR A 229 -4.91 11.68 0.52
C THR A 229 -6.10 11.88 1.43
N PHE A 230 -6.20 11.02 2.43
CA PHE A 230 -7.26 11.05 3.42
C PHE A 230 -6.66 11.27 4.80
N THR A 231 -7.47 11.88 5.67
CA THR A 231 -7.05 12.22 7.04
C THR A 231 -8.03 11.69 8.07
N CYS A 232 -7.50 11.23 9.20
CA CYS A 232 -8.30 10.81 10.34
C CYS A 232 -7.48 10.96 11.62
N SER A 233 -8.13 11.04 12.79
CA SER A 233 -7.45 11.09 14.08
C SER A 233 -7.98 9.99 15.00
N GLY A 234 -7.08 9.19 15.56
CA GLY A 234 -7.40 8.18 16.58
C GLY A 234 -8.23 7.02 16.04
N ALA A 235 -7.89 6.53 14.85
CA ALA A 235 -8.58 5.41 14.20
C ALA A 235 -7.73 4.15 14.11
N ASP A 236 -8.43 3.04 13.91
CA ASP A 236 -7.88 1.77 13.44
C ASP A 236 -8.19 1.60 11.94
N TYR A 237 -7.37 0.82 11.24
CA TYR A 237 -7.46 0.65 9.79
C TYR A 237 -7.57 -0.82 9.40
N THR A 238 -8.52 -1.13 8.52
CA THR A 238 -8.66 -2.46 7.91
C THR A 238 -8.25 -2.41 6.45
N ILE A 239 -7.20 -3.16 6.10
CA ILE A 239 -6.66 -3.30 4.74
C ILE A 239 -7.20 -4.62 4.18
N THR A 240 -8.14 -4.51 3.24
CA THR A 240 -8.78 -5.67 2.60
C THR A 240 -8.25 -5.85 1.18
N PHE A 241 -7.71 -7.04 0.90
CA PHE A 241 -7.33 -7.48 -0.44
C PHE A 241 -8.52 -8.17 -1.13
N CYS A 242 -8.75 -7.85 -2.40
CA CYS A 242 -9.91 -8.29 -3.19
C CYS A 242 -11.27 -8.05 -2.48
N PRO A 243 -11.56 -6.82 -2.02
CA PRO A 243 -12.83 -6.48 -1.37
C PRO A 243 -14.02 -6.83 -2.26
N SER A 244 -15.07 -7.40 -1.67
CA SER A 244 -16.31 -7.68 -2.39
C SER A 244 -17.00 -6.36 -2.77
N THR A 245 -17.31 -6.15 -4.05
CA THR A 245 -18.22 -5.07 -4.44
C THR A 245 -19.66 -5.43 -4.02
N PRO A 246 -20.49 -4.48 -3.55
CA PRO A 246 -21.89 -4.74 -3.19
C PRO A 246 -22.67 -5.49 -4.28
N SER A 247 -22.33 -5.28 -5.55
CA SER A 247 -22.94 -5.89 -6.72
C SER A 247 -22.70 -7.40 -6.86
N GLN A 248 -21.64 -7.96 -6.26
CA GLN A 248 -21.30 -9.39 -6.32
C GLN A 248 -21.98 -10.23 -5.23
N LYS A 249 -22.51 -9.60 -4.18
CA LYS A 249 -23.23 -10.31 -3.11
C LYS A 249 -24.63 -10.74 -3.53
N SER A 250 -25.28 -9.94 -4.38
CA SER A 250 -26.65 -10.20 -4.87
C SER A 250 -26.77 -11.41 -5.80
N SER A 251 -25.69 -11.89 -6.40
CA SER A 251 -25.70 -13.01 -7.35
C SER A 251 -25.35 -14.36 -6.72
N ARG A 252 -24.78 -14.37 -5.51
CA ARG A 252 -24.35 -15.61 -4.83
C ARG A 252 -25.41 -16.20 -3.88
N ASP A 253 -26.43 -15.43 -3.49
CA ASP A 253 -27.48 -15.91 -2.57
C ASP A 253 -28.79 -16.38 -3.24
N ALA A 254 -28.89 -16.36 -4.58
CA ALA A 254 -30.05 -16.90 -5.28
C ALA A 254 -29.88 -18.40 -5.56
N THR A 255 -30.09 -19.23 -4.53
CA THR A 255 -30.34 -20.67 -4.72
C THR A 255 -31.72 -20.84 -5.38
N PRO A 256 -31.86 -21.49 -6.56
CA PRO A 256 -33.17 -21.78 -7.11
C PRO A 256 -33.78 -22.97 -6.35
N ALA A 257 -34.83 -22.71 -5.59
CA ALA A 257 -35.68 -23.76 -5.05
C ALA A 257 -36.38 -24.48 -6.23
N SER A 258 -35.96 -25.72 -6.49
CA SER A 258 -36.64 -26.64 -7.38
C SER A 258 -38.03 -26.99 -6.81
N THR A 259 -39.09 -26.52 -7.48
CA THR A 259 -40.45 -27.02 -7.26
C THR A 259 -40.94 -27.68 -8.52
N THR A 260 -41.08 -28.99 -8.44
CA THR A 260 -41.75 -29.87 -9.40
C THR A 260 -43.22 -29.48 -9.56
N THR A 261 -43.68 -29.17 -10.77
CA THR A 261 -45.10 -29.41 -11.14
C THR A 261 -45.27 -29.64 -12.65
N THR A 262 -45.65 -30.89 -12.94
CA THR A 262 -46.45 -31.50 -14.02
C THR A 262 -46.87 -30.69 -15.26
N ALA A 263 -46.68 -31.35 -16.40
CA ALA A 263 -47.07 -31.00 -17.76
C ALA A 263 -48.57 -30.74 -17.98
N THR A 264 -48.91 -29.85 -18.92
CA THR A 264 -50.06 -29.97 -19.86
C THR A 264 -49.84 -29.04 -21.07
N THR A 265 -49.83 -29.61 -22.27
CA THR A 265 -49.96 -28.93 -23.60
C THR A 265 -51.44 -29.01 -24.02
N PRO A 266 -52.04 -28.01 -24.71
CA PRO A 266 -52.06 -27.91 -26.18
C PRO A 266 -51.94 -26.44 -26.68
N GLY A 267 -51.23 -26.06 -27.74
CA GLY A 267 -51.43 -26.40 -29.16
C GLY A 267 -51.88 -25.14 -29.94
N GLY A 268 -51.14 -24.75 -31.00
CA GLY A 268 -51.68 -23.94 -32.11
C GLY A 268 -50.89 -22.72 -32.61
N ALA A 269 -50.28 -22.86 -33.80
CA ALA A 269 -49.98 -21.88 -34.89
C ALA A 269 -49.23 -20.58 -34.54
N GLY A 270 -48.21 -20.10 -35.26
CA GLY A 270 -47.68 -20.32 -36.60
C GLY A 270 -46.97 -19.02 -37.04
N PHE A 271 -46.11 -19.11 -38.07
CA PHE A 271 -45.34 -18.06 -38.79
C PHE A 271 -43.85 -17.86 -38.40
N ASP A 272 -42.98 -18.48 -39.21
CA ASP A 272 -41.56 -18.12 -39.44
C ASP A 272 -41.43 -17.03 -40.57
N PRO A 273 -40.25 -16.70 -41.14
CA PRO A 273 -39.38 -15.61 -40.70
C PRO A 273 -38.97 -14.65 -41.85
N MET A 274 -38.39 -13.49 -41.54
CA MET A 274 -37.63 -12.66 -42.48
C MET A 274 -36.68 -11.81 -41.63
N GLY A 275 -35.41 -11.61 -41.93
CA GLY A 275 -34.59 -11.93 -43.08
C GLY A 275 -33.28 -11.17 -42.85
N SER A 276 -32.16 -11.86 -43.05
CA SER A 276 -30.81 -11.34 -42.98
C SER A 276 -30.56 -10.26 -44.05
N SER A 277 -29.78 -9.24 -43.71
CA SER A 277 -29.03 -8.47 -44.70
C SER A 277 -27.65 -8.10 -44.17
N SER A 278 -26.68 -8.88 -44.62
CA SER A 278 -25.27 -8.55 -44.73
C SER A 278 -25.04 -7.37 -45.69
N SER A 279 -24.13 -6.46 -45.32
CA SER A 279 -23.44 -5.61 -46.30
C SER A 279 -22.00 -5.37 -45.83
N SER A 280 -21.08 -5.90 -46.62
CA SER A 280 -19.64 -5.78 -46.56
C SER A 280 -19.13 -4.51 -47.27
N MET A 281 -17.88 -4.16 -46.94
CA MET A 281 -16.90 -3.33 -47.67
C MET A 281 -16.93 -1.80 -47.44
N SER A 282 -15.84 -1.28 -46.88
CA SER A 282 -14.83 -0.59 -47.70
C SER A 282 -13.51 -0.40 -46.94
N SER A 283 -12.41 -0.74 -47.61
CA SER A 283 -11.04 -0.56 -47.19
C SER A 283 -10.59 0.89 -47.43
N GLY A 284 -9.82 1.45 -46.50
CA GLY A 284 -9.13 2.74 -46.67
C GLY A 284 -7.71 2.65 -46.12
N SER A 285 -6.74 2.43 -47.01
CA SER A 285 -5.31 2.48 -46.77
C SER A 285 -4.84 3.93 -46.63
N GLY A 286 -4.19 4.26 -45.52
CA GLY A 286 -3.49 5.53 -45.29
C GLY A 286 -2.04 5.27 -44.89
N GLU A 287 -1.15 5.49 -45.85
CA GLU A 287 0.30 5.43 -45.75
C GLU A 287 0.84 6.69 -45.04
N MET A 288 1.75 6.53 -44.07
CA MET A 288 2.54 7.64 -43.50
C MET A 288 4.00 7.22 -43.34
N THR A 289 4.85 8.04 -43.93
CA THR A 289 6.26 7.89 -44.27
C THR A 289 7.19 8.01 -43.05
N TYR A 290 8.23 7.17 -43.01
CA TYR A 290 9.37 7.25 -42.10
C TYR A 290 10.30 8.41 -42.51
N GLY A 291 10.65 9.29 -41.55
CA GLY A 291 11.70 10.29 -41.70
C GLY A 291 12.78 10.09 -40.64
N SER A 292 13.96 9.65 -41.06
CA SER A 292 15.18 9.57 -40.25
C SER A 292 15.90 10.91 -40.24
N ALA A 293 16.42 11.33 -39.08
CA ALA A 293 17.48 12.34 -39.00
C ALA A 293 18.44 12.01 -37.84
N SER A 294 19.70 12.30 -38.10
CA SER A 294 20.92 11.81 -37.48
C SER A 294 21.45 12.63 -36.30
N GLU A 295 22.42 12.02 -35.63
CA GLU A 295 23.26 12.43 -34.49
C GLU A 295 23.74 13.88 -34.41
N ALA A 296 23.86 14.37 -33.17
CA ALA A 296 25.01 15.15 -32.69
C ALA A 296 25.09 15.05 -31.15
N GLY A 297 26.23 14.61 -30.61
CA GLY A 297 26.51 14.57 -29.18
C GLY A 297 27.48 15.66 -28.74
N PHE A 298 27.33 16.16 -27.51
CA PHE A 298 28.32 16.77 -26.61
C PHE A 298 27.71 16.68 -25.20
N GLY A 299 28.32 16.02 -24.20
CA GLY A 299 29.52 16.44 -23.47
C GLY A 299 29.10 17.03 -22.12
N SER A 300 28.90 16.17 -21.12
CA SER A 300 28.40 16.51 -19.77
C SER A 300 29.53 16.65 -18.76
N ASP A 301 29.69 17.84 -18.18
CA ASP A 301 30.43 18.07 -16.93
C ASP A 301 29.45 18.19 -15.76
N ILE A 302 29.53 17.24 -14.83
CA ILE A 302 28.76 17.23 -13.57
C ILE A 302 29.57 17.95 -12.50
N VAL A 303 29.05 19.08 -12.01
CA VAL A 303 29.51 19.70 -10.76
C VAL A 303 28.52 19.34 -9.65
N ALA A 304 28.97 18.52 -8.70
CA ALA A 304 28.23 18.20 -7.48
C ALA A 304 28.30 19.39 -6.51
N GLY A 305 27.18 20.08 -6.30
CA GLY A 305 27.01 21.10 -5.28
C GLY A 305 26.32 20.53 -4.05
N SER A 306 27.07 20.23 -2.99
CA SER A 306 26.57 19.83 -1.69
C SER A 306 25.99 21.03 -0.93
N GLY A 307 24.67 21.05 -0.71
CA GLY A 307 23.98 22.04 0.11
C GLY A 307 23.37 21.41 1.35
N SER A 308 24.05 21.58 2.49
CA SER A 308 23.56 21.25 3.83
C SER A 308 22.51 22.28 4.27
N GLY A 309 21.32 21.84 4.71
CA GLY A 309 20.23 22.72 5.13
C GLY A 309 19.38 22.09 6.23
N THR A 310 19.34 22.77 7.37
CA THR A 310 18.82 22.39 8.68
C THR A 310 17.29 22.27 8.73
N THR A 311 16.79 21.40 9.63
CA THR A 311 15.39 21.21 10.00
C THR A 311 14.71 22.51 10.47
N THR A 312 13.64 22.94 9.79
CA THR A 312 12.51 23.68 10.39
C THR A 312 11.26 23.58 9.50
N THR A 313 10.12 23.24 10.10
CA THR A 313 8.77 23.22 9.52
C THR A 313 8.32 24.61 9.06
N ALA A 314 7.71 24.73 7.88
CA ALA A 314 6.85 25.87 7.52
C ALA A 314 5.92 25.55 6.33
N VAL A 315 4.62 25.76 6.53
CA VAL A 315 3.59 25.90 5.49
C VAL A 315 3.89 27.15 4.67
N LEU A 316 3.85 27.08 3.34
CA LEU A 316 3.79 28.29 2.48
C LEU A 316 2.35 28.66 2.13
N THR A 317 2.16 29.96 1.96
CA THR A 317 0.90 30.71 1.82
C THR A 317 0.20 30.56 0.46
N ASP A 318 0.65 29.66 -0.41
CA ASP A 318 0.12 29.43 -1.76
C ASP A 318 -0.61 28.08 -1.93
N GLY A 319 -0.82 27.35 -0.83
CA GLY A 319 -1.72 26.19 -0.78
C GLY A 319 -1.18 24.92 -1.46
N SER A 320 0.12 24.84 -1.72
CA SER A 320 0.74 23.67 -2.36
C SER A 320 1.75 22.99 -1.42
N TRP A 321 1.28 22.04 -0.58
CA TRP A 321 2.11 21.07 0.16
C TRP A 321 1.26 19.82 0.45
N LEU A 322 1.78 18.60 0.19
CA LEU A 322 1.49 17.32 0.90
C LEU A 322 1.95 16.04 0.15
N ALA A 323 2.35 16.13 -1.12
CA ALA A 323 2.69 14.97 -1.98
C ALA A 323 3.89 14.09 -1.57
N GLY A 324 4.41 14.24 -0.35
CA GLY A 324 5.55 13.47 0.16
C GLY A 324 5.44 13.02 1.62
N LEU A 325 4.31 13.27 2.31
CA LEU A 325 4.19 12.85 3.71
C LEU A 325 3.85 11.36 3.86
N ALA A 326 3.18 10.73 2.89
CA ALA A 326 2.98 9.28 2.84
C ALA A 326 4.15 8.57 2.14
N MET A 327 4.60 9.15 1.01
CA MET A 327 5.57 8.58 0.05
C MET A 327 7.05 8.59 0.50
N GLY A 328 7.36 8.65 1.80
CA GLY A 328 8.70 8.83 2.39
C GLY A 328 9.86 8.33 1.50
N GLY A 329 10.43 9.24 0.70
CA GLY A 329 11.38 8.88 -0.34
C GLY A 329 12.71 8.38 0.24
N SER A 330 13.07 7.14 -0.07
CA SER A 330 14.37 6.56 0.27
C SER A 330 15.49 7.17 -0.58
N ILE A 331 16.21 8.15 -0.03
CA ILE A 331 17.55 8.50 -0.53
C ILE A 331 18.55 7.66 0.26
N SER A 332 19.24 6.75 -0.44
CA SER A 332 20.34 5.97 0.12
C SER A 332 21.45 6.91 0.60
N SER A 333 21.61 7.03 1.92
CA SER A 333 22.80 7.64 2.54
C SER A 333 23.45 6.61 3.47
N GLN A 334 24.69 6.25 3.16
CA GLN A 334 25.50 5.32 3.94
C GLN A 334 25.71 5.80 5.39
N PRO A 335 25.85 4.87 6.37
CA PRO A 335 25.97 5.25 7.77
C PRO A 335 27.36 5.78 8.07
N VAL A 336 27.44 7.02 8.56
CA VAL A 336 28.60 7.54 9.27
C VAL A 336 28.50 7.08 10.73
N MET A 337 29.39 6.19 11.15
CA MET A 337 29.50 5.73 12.54
C MET A 337 29.76 6.93 13.47
N SER A 338 28.81 7.23 14.34
CA SER A 338 29.04 8.07 15.52
C SER A 338 29.12 7.16 16.76
N VAL A 339 30.33 7.00 17.27
CA VAL A 339 30.61 6.29 18.53
C VAL A 339 30.15 7.17 19.68
N VAL A 340 29.09 6.77 20.39
CA VAL A 340 28.68 7.38 21.66
C VAL A 340 29.18 6.47 22.78
N ALA A 341 30.18 6.93 23.52
CA ALA A 341 30.68 6.28 24.72
C ALA A 341 29.67 6.46 25.86
N VAL A 342 29.10 5.35 26.35
CA VAL A 342 28.23 5.35 27.54
C VAL A 342 29.08 5.02 28.76
N SER A 343 29.30 6.02 29.61
CA SER A 343 29.93 5.88 30.93
C SER A 343 28.93 5.29 31.93
N SER A 344 29.19 4.06 32.37
CA SER A 344 28.43 3.37 33.42
C SER A 344 28.83 3.86 34.81
N ILE A 345 27.89 4.47 35.54
CA ILE A 345 28.05 4.77 36.97
C ILE A 345 27.39 3.64 37.76
N PHE A 346 28.22 2.82 38.41
CA PHE A 346 27.82 1.83 39.42
C PHE A 346 27.57 2.52 40.77
N PRO A 347 26.49 2.20 41.52
CA PRO A 347 26.44 2.49 42.94
C PRO A 347 27.05 1.32 43.74
N LEU A 348 28.15 1.60 44.44
CA LEU A 348 28.76 0.73 45.45
C LEU A 348 27.86 0.65 46.69
N ILE A 349 27.32 -0.54 46.97
CA ILE A 349 26.72 -0.88 48.26
C ILE A 349 27.85 -1.34 49.19
N PHE A 350 28.17 -0.53 50.19
CA PHE A 350 29.05 -0.93 51.30
C PHE A 350 28.27 -1.79 52.29
N SER A 351 28.67 -3.06 52.41
CA SER A 351 28.36 -3.90 53.58
C SER A 351 29.27 -3.50 54.74
N ILE A 352 28.70 -2.98 55.82
CA ILE A 352 29.37 -2.89 57.12
C ILE A 352 28.99 -4.14 57.91
N HIS A 353 29.94 -5.05 58.07
CA HIS A 353 29.96 -6.01 59.17
C HIS A 353 30.72 -5.36 60.33
N ALA A 354 30.10 -5.28 61.50
CA ALA A 354 30.80 -5.24 62.78
C ALA A 354 29.87 -5.77 63.87
N LEU A 355 30.30 -6.90 64.43
CA LEU A 355 30.15 -7.42 65.81
C LEU A 355 29.02 -6.86 66.69
#